data_AF-A0A6A1V2I6-F1
#
_entry.id   AF-A0A6A1V2I6-F1
#
_cell.length_a   1.000
_cell.length_b   1.000
_cell.length_c   1.000
_cell.angle_alpha   90.00
_cell.angle_beta   90.00
_cell.angle_gamma   90.00
#
_symmetry.space_group_name_H-M   'P 1'
#
loop_
_entity.id
_entity.type
_entity.pdbx_description
1 polymer ?
#
loop_
_entity_poly.entity_id
_entity_poly.type
_entity_poly.pdbx_seq_one_letter_code
_entity_poly.pdbx_strand_id
1 'polypeptide(L)'
;LFNRTMYLSRFLSSSSHRSEFHEESLDSQETDDLRSRIFRLRQPKRSATNVLHRWVSEGNQITISELRQISKELRKSQRYKHALEISEWMVTREEFELSDSDFAVSIELMTKVFGIDAAERYFEGLPLSAKTSETYTALLHCYAGAKLTEKAEELFERIKGSNLSFNALAYNEMMTLYMSVGHVEKVALVVEELKRKKVAPDIFTYNLWISSCAATLKMNEVRRILEEMSSHSASNGDWVRYINLTNIYVTTGHLENAESNALAEAEKGITQREWITYDLLIILYAGLGNKDKIDQIWKSLRMTKHKMVSRNYICILSSYLMLGHLNEVREIVDQWKQSTTTDFDVSACSRLLDAFVNVGLAEKACDFHRLLVEKNCEPTSLSK
;
A
#
# COMPACT_ATOMS: atom_id res chain seq x y z
N LEU A 1 -14.27 27.59 -61.68
CA LEU A 1 -14.67 28.94 -62.13
C LEU A 1 -15.54 29.57 -61.04
N PHE A 2 -15.14 30.76 -60.60
CA PHE A 2 -15.82 31.71 -59.70
C PHE A 2 -15.79 31.51 -58.16
N ASN A 3 -14.76 32.15 -57.60
CA ASN A 3 -14.74 32.86 -56.31
C ASN A 3 -15.87 33.91 -56.19
N ARG A 4 -16.28 34.20 -54.95
CA ARG A 4 -16.50 35.58 -54.42
C ARG A 4 -16.32 35.54 -52.89
N THR A 5 -15.24 36.06 -52.26
CA THR A 5 -14.96 37.46 -51.83
C THR A 5 -16.17 38.19 -51.21
N MET A 6 -16.11 39.06 -50.20
CA MET A 6 -15.14 39.58 -49.21
C MET A 6 -15.91 40.72 -48.51
N TYR A 7 -15.78 40.91 -47.19
CA TYR A 7 -15.95 42.23 -46.51
C TYR A 7 -15.07 42.16 -45.24
N LEU A 8 -13.83 42.69 -45.25
CA LEU A 8 -13.40 44.07 -44.87
C LEU A 8 -13.93 44.48 -43.48
N SER A 9 -13.16 44.40 -42.37
CA SER A 9 -11.96 45.14 -41.94
C SER A 9 -12.22 46.48 -41.22
N ARG A 10 -11.65 46.63 -40.01
CA ARG A 10 -10.97 47.81 -39.38
C ARG A 10 -11.02 47.69 -37.84
N PHE A 11 -9.92 47.36 -37.17
CA PHE A 11 -8.87 48.25 -36.65
C PHE A 11 -9.38 49.40 -35.76
N LEU A 12 -9.15 49.26 -34.44
CA LEU A 12 -8.66 50.35 -33.60
C LEU A 12 -7.56 49.79 -32.67
N SER A 13 -6.36 50.31 -32.89
CA SER A 13 -5.19 50.18 -32.04
C SER A 13 -5.21 51.27 -30.96
N SER A 14 -4.90 50.90 -29.72
CA SER A 14 -4.31 51.81 -28.74
C SER A 14 -3.31 51.04 -27.85
N SER A 15 -2.03 51.25 -28.11
CA SER A 15 -0.93 51.18 -27.12
C SER A 15 -1.23 52.18 -25.98
N SER A 16 -0.85 52.03 -24.71
CA SER A 16 0.26 51.33 -24.06
C SER A 16 0.01 51.31 -22.54
N HIS A 17 0.36 50.24 -21.83
CA HIS A 17 1.42 50.28 -20.80
C HIS A 17 1.61 48.92 -20.11
N ARG A 18 2.89 48.67 -19.81
CA ARG A 18 3.49 47.49 -19.20
C ARG A 18 2.90 47.15 -17.84
N SER A 19 2.74 45.86 -17.59
CA SER A 19 3.13 45.26 -16.31
C SER A 19 3.87 43.95 -16.61
N GLU A 20 5.19 44.01 -16.52
CA GLU A 20 6.08 42.86 -16.43
C GLU A 20 5.64 42.03 -15.21
N PHE A 21 5.00 40.89 -15.46
CA PHE A 21 5.09 39.78 -14.52
C PHE A 21 6.24 38.93 -14.99
N HIS A 22 7.35 39.04 -14.27
CA HIS A 22 8.47 38.11 -14.33
C HIS A 22 7.91 36.69 -14.17
N GLU A 23 7.86 35.94 -15.27
CA GLU A 23 8.08 34.50 -15.19
C GLU A 23 9.48 34.35 -14.59
N GLU A 24 9.55 34.07 -13.30
CA GLU A 24 10.73 33.47 -12.70
C GLU A 24 10.96 32.15 -13.44
N SER A 25 11.79 32.23 -14.47
CA SER A 25 12.53 31.12 -15.00
C SER A 25 13.33 30.53 -13.84
N LEU A 26 12.78 29.50 -13.21
CA LEU A 26 13.58 28.49 -12.54
C LEU A 26 14.35 27.74 -13.64
N ASP A 27 15.35 28.42 -14.18
CA ASP A 27 16.44 27.84 -14.94
C ASP A 27 17.29 27.06 -13.94
N SER A 28 16.75 25.95 -13.43
CA SER A 28 17.58 24.90 -12.89
C SER A 28 18.34 24.38 -14.10
N GLN A 29 19.64 24.65 -14.16
CA GLN A 29 20.56 23.95 -15.05
C GLN A 29 20.24 22.44 -14.92
N GLU A 30 19.45 21.89 -15.84
CA GLU A 30 19.17 20.45 -15.87
C GLU A 30 20.52 19.82 -16.22
N THR A 31 21.22 19.34 -15.21
CA THR A 31 22.41 18.51 -15.39
C THR A 31 22.04 17.42 -16.38
N ASP A 32 22.76 17.37 -17.50
CA ASP A 32 22.50 16.40 -18.55
C ASP A 32 23.01 15.02 -18.12
N ASP A 33 22.31 14.44 -17.15
CA ASP A 33 22.58 13.12 -16.58
C ASP A 33 21.59 12.07 -17.10
N LEU A 34 21.98 10.79 -17.00
CA LEU A 34 21.21 9.67 -17.52
C LEU A 34 19.78 9.65 -16.94
N ARG A 35 19.68 9.90 -15.64
CA ARG A 35 18.40 9.99 -14.91
C ARG A 35 17.50 11.04 -15.55
N SER A 36 17.96 12.26 -15.72
CA SER A 36 17.19 13.37 -16.28
C SER A 36 16.73 13.06 -17.71
N ARG A 37 17.59 12.48 -18.54
CA ARG A 37 17.23 12.04 -19.91
C ARG A 37 16.13 10.96 -19.92
N ILE A 38 16.17 9.98 -19.01
CA ILE A 38 15.13 8.96 -18.87
C ILE A 38 13.82 9.56 -18.34
N PHE A 39 13.91 10.48 -17.37
CA PHE A 39 12.73 11.11 -16.79
C PHE A 39 12.01 12.06 -17.76
N ARG A 40 12.73 12.68 -18.71
CA ARG A 40 12.16 13.44 -19.84
C ARG A 40 11.29 12.61 -20.78
N LEU A 41 11.36 11.27 -20.74
CA LEU A 41 10.44 10.39 -21.50
C LEU A 41 9.03 10.41 -20.90
N ARG A 42 8.27 11.49 -21.13
CA ARG A 42 6.91 11.64 -20.59
C ARG A 42 5.90 10.63 -21.16
N GLN A 43 6.17 10.04 -22.33
CA GLN A 43 5.27 9.12 -23.00
C GLN A 43 5.76 7.66 -22.92
N PRO A 44 4.92 6.70 -22.50
CA PRO A 44 5.28 5.28 -22.44
C PRO A 44 5.71 4.64 -23.77
N LYS A 45 5.41 5.27 -24.91
CA LYS A 45 5.84 4.78 -26.24
C LYS A 45 7.33 4.99 -26.50
N ARG A 46 7.97 5.92 -25.79
CA ARG A 46 9.40 6.17 -25.95
C ARG A 46 10.19 5.21 -25.07
N SER A 47 11.18 4.56 -25.67
CA SER A 47 11.96 3.53 -24.98
C SER A 47 13.08 4.13 -24.13
N ALA A 48 13.16 3.70 -22.87
CA ALA A 48 14.30 3.94 -21.98
C ALA A 48 15.56 3.22 -22.48
N THR A 49 15.42 2.03 -23.08
CA THR A 49 16.52 1.29 -23.70
C THR A 49 17.22 2.11 -24.79
N ASN A 50 16.47 2.84 -25.62
CA ASN A 50 17.04 3.73 -26.62
C ASN A 50 17.86 4.87 -26.01
N VAL A 51 17.45 5.39 -24.84
CA VAL A 51 18.22 6.42 -24.11
C VAL A 51 19.50 5.83 -23.54
N LEU A 52 19.43 4.62 -22.97
CA LEU A 52 20.61 3.89 -22.46
C LEU A 52 21.63 3.64 -23.57
N HIS A 53 21.21 3.13 -24.73
CA HIS A 53 22.10 2.90 -25.87
C HIS A 53 22.78 4.19 -26.35
N ARG A 54 22.03 5.31 -26.44
CA ARG A 54 22.61 6.60 -26.83
C ARG A 54 23.63 7.09 -25.80
N TRP A 55 23.30 6.99 -24.52
CA TRP A 55 24.19 7.40 -23.43
C TRP A 55 25.53 6.67 -23.49
N VAL A 56 25.51 5.35 -23.70
CA VAL A 56 26.74 4.55 -23.87
C VAL A 56 27.47 4.90 -25.17
N SER A 57 26.75 5.15 -26.28
CA SER A 57 27.38 5.54 -27.55
C SER A 57 28.08 6.90 -27.51
N GLU A 58 27.67 7.78 -26.60
CA GLU A 58 28.33 9.06 -26.31
C GLU A 58 29.62 8.87 -25.48
N GLY A 59 29.97 7.63 -25.10
CA GLY A 59 31.16 7.29 -24.33
C GLY A 59 30.98 7.32 -22.81
N ASN A 60 29.76 7.56 -22.33
CA ASN A 60 29.46 7.62 -20.91
C ASN A 60 29.37 6.22 -20.29
N GLN A 61 29.87 6.09 -19.07
CA GLN A 61 29.74 4.87 -18.28
C GLN A 61 28.38 4.83 -17.56
N ILE A 62 27.85 3.63 -17.36
CA ILE A 62 26.62 3.39 -16.59
C ILE A 62 26.95 2.40 -15.50
N THR A 63 26.60 2.74 -14.26
CA THR A 63 26.75 1.80 -13.13
C THR A 63 25.44 1.06 -12.85
N ILE A 64 25.55 -0.18 -12.39
CA ILE A 64 24.38 -0.97 -11.98
C ILE A 64 23.59 -0.28 -10.84
N SER A 65 24.28 0.38 -9.92
CA SER A 65 23.68 1.13 -8.82
C SER A 65 22.83 2.31 -9.29
N GLU A 66 23.29 3.02 -10.32
CA GLU A 66 22.52 4.10 -10.94
C GLU A 66 21.24 3.59 -11.59
N LEU A 67 21.32 2.47 -12.34
CA LEU A 67 20.13 1.86 -12.96
C LEU A 67 19.13 1.36 -11.93
N ARG A 68 19.59 0.72 -10.84
CA ARG A 68 18.74 0.30 -9.72
C ARG A 68 18.00 1.49 -9.10
N GLN A 69 18.69 2.62 -8.91
CA GLN A 69 18.08 3.84 -8.36
C GLN A 69 17.05 4.45 -9.32
N ILE A 70 17.37 4.56 -10.61
CA ILE A 70 16.44 5.06 -11.63
C ILE A 70 15.19 4.15 -11.71
N SER A 71 15.39 2.83 -11.76
CA SER A 71 14.30 1.85 -11.77
C SER A 71 13.39 1.99 -10.54
N LYS A 72 13.98 2.13 -9.33
CA LYS A 72 13.23 2.34 -8.08
C LYS A 72 12.33 3.58 -8.14
N GLU A 73 12.80 4.68 -8.71
CA GLU A 73 12.02 5.91 -8.80
C GLU A 73 10.98 5.90 -9.91
N LEU A 74 11.27 5.23 -11.02
CA LEU A 74 10.28 4.96 -12.06
C LEU A 74 9.14 4.11 -11.50
N ARG A 75 9.43 3.11 -10.66
CA ARG A 75 8.40 2.33 -9.95
C ARG A 75 7.56 3.20 -9.00
N LYS A 76 8.20 4.08 -8.23
CA LYS A 76 7.48 5.05 -7.36
C LYS A 76 6.56 5.99 -8.14
N SER A 77 6.95 6.37 -9.35
CA SER A 77 6.15 7.20 -10.26
C SER A 77 5.23 6.38 -11.18
N GLN A 78 5.05 5.09 -10.92
CA GLN A 78 4.20 4.16 -11.68
C GLN A 78 4.58 4.01 -13.17
N ARG A 79 5.81 4.39 -13.54
CA ARG A 79 6.35 4.24 -14.90
C ARG A 79 6.96 2.84 -15.11
N TYR A 80 6.17 1.80 -14.82
CA TYR A 80 6.61 0.40 -14.80
C TYR A 80 7.22 -0.07 -16.12
N LYS A 81 6.69 0.38 -17.27
CA LYS A 81 7.24 0.02 -18.57
C LYS A 81 8.70 0.45 -18.74
N HIS A 82 9.03 1.70 -18.38
CA HIS A 82 10.40 2.18 -18.49
C HIS A 82 11.32 1.49 -17.48
N ALA A 83 10.82 1.21 -16.28
CA ALA A 83 11.57 0.45 -15.28
C ALA A 83 11.86 -0.98 -15.75
N LEU A 84 10.90 -1.61 -16.44
CA LEU A 84 11.05 -2.95 -17.02
C LEU A 84 12.09 -2.94 -18.13
N GLU A 85 12.02 -1.99 -19.05
CA GLU A 85 13.03 -1.84 -20.12
C GLU A 85 14.45 -1.66 -19.57
N ILE A 86 14.61 -0.95 -18.44
CA ILE A 86 15.90 -0.83 -17.75
C ILE A 86 16.34 -2.17 -17.16
N SER A 87 15.43 -2.87 -16.49
CA SER A 87 15.70 -4.19 -15.89
C SER A 87 16.07 -5.24 -16.95
N GLU A 88 15.35 -5.30 -18.08
CA GLU A 88 15.69 -6.16 -19.22
C GLU A 88 17.05 -5.78 -19.82
N TRP A 89 17.34 -4.49 -19.96
CA TRP A 89 18.64 -4.04 -20.45
C TRP A 89 19.78 -4.46 -19.52
N MET A 90 19.57 -4.42 -18.19
CA MET A 90 20.54 -4.91 -17.22
C MET A 90 20.84 -6.40 -17.41
N VAL A 91 19.84 -7.23 -17.74
CA VAL A 91 20.00 -8.67 -18.01
C VAL A 91 20.80 -8.95 -19.28
N THR A 92 20.73 -8.08 -20.29
CA THR A 92 21.49 -8.26 -21.55
C THR A 92 23.00 -8.00 -21.41
N ARG A 93 23.47 -7.56 -20.24
CA ARG A 93 24.85 -7.10 -20.00
C ARG A 93 25.57 -8.08 -19.09
N GLU A 94 26.52 -8.84 -19.64
CA GLU A 94 27.33 -9.81 -18.87
C GLU A 94 28.19 -9.15 -17.79
N GLU A 95 28.53 -7.88 -17.99
CA GLU A 95 29.32 -7.04 -17.07
C GLU A 95 28.58 -6.64 -15.78
N PHE A 96 27.27 -6.91 -15.69
CA PHE A 96 26.47 -6.63 -14.51
C PHE A 96 26.20 -7.88 -13.67
N GLU A 97 26.69 -7.87 -12.44
CA GLU A 97 26.33 -8.87 -11.44
C GLU A 97 24.93 -8.57 -10.87
N LEU A 98 23.93 -9.27 -11.40
CA LEU A 98 22.56 -9.20 -10.93
C LEU A 98 22.43 -9.91 -9.58
N SER A 99 21.73 -9.26 -8.67
CA SER A 99 21.34 -9.81 -7.37
C SER A 99 19.96 -10.45 -7.44
N ASP A 100 19.66 -11.29 -6.46
CA ASP A 100 18.31 -11.84 -6.21
C ASP A 100 17.22 -10.75 -6.23
N SER A 101 17.54 -9.59 -5.65
CA SER A 101 16.64 -8.44 -5.59
C SER A 101 16.32 -7.87 -6.97
N ASP A 102 17.27 -7.92 -7.92
CA ASP A 102 17.02 -7.47 -9.30
C ASP A 102 16.01 -8.39 -9.99
N PHE A 103 16.15 -9.72 -9.82
CA PHE A 103 15.20 -10.70 -10.35
C PHE A 103 13.82 -10.57 -9.70
N ALA A 104 13.76 -10.31 -8.39
CA ALA A 104 12.51 -10.04 -7.67
C ALA A 104 11.79 -8.79 -8.22
N VAL A 105 12.54 -7.71 -8.49
CA VAL A 105 11.99 -6.50 -9.12
C VAL A 105 11.51 -6.77 -10.55
N SER A 106 12.22 -7.61 -11.32
CA SER A 106 11.77 -8.02 -12.65
C SER A 106 10.42 -8.73 -12.62
N ILE A 107 10.19 -9.62 -11.65
CA ILE A 107 8.90 -10.31 -11.45
C ILE A 107 7.78 -9.31 -11.16
N GLU A 108 8.02 -8.34 -10.27
CA GLU A 108 7.07 -7.26 -9.97
C GLU A 108 6.73 -6.44 -11.23
N LEU A 109 7.76 -6.03 -11.96
CA LEU A 109 7.62 -5.22 -13.17
C LEU A 109 6.89 -5.97 -14.30
N MET A 110 7.24 -7.24 -14.53
CA MET A 110 6.55 -8.11 -15.49
C MET A 110 5.06 -8.21 -15.14
N THR A 111 4.73 -8.41 -13.85
CA THR A 111 3.33 -8.44 -13.38
C THR A 111 2.61 -7.13 -13.69
N LYS A 112 3.24 -5.98 -13.43
CA LYS A 112 2.62 -4.66 -13.65
C LYS A 112 2.47 -4.28 -15.12
N VAL A 113 3.35 -4.75 -16.00
CA VAL A 113 3.36 -4.34 -17.42
C VAL A 113 2.60 -5.34 -18.30
N PHE A 114 2.75 -6.64 -18.05
CA PHE A 114 2.24 -7.72 -18.92
C PHE A 114 1.29 -8.69 -18.22
N GLY A 115 1.03 -8.50 -16.92
CA GLY A 115 0.15 -9.36 -16.14
C GLY A 115 0.88 -10.56 -15.52
N ILE A 116 0.15 -11.29 -14.68
CA ILE A 116 0.71 -12.35 -13.84
C ILE A 116 1.29 -13.52 -14.64
N ASP A 117 0.66 -13.90 -15.76
CA ASP A 117 1.12 -15.01 -16.59
C ASP A 117 2.50 -14.76 -17.22
N ALA A 118 2.85 -13.48 -17.43
CA ALA A 118 4.19 -13.10 -17.89
C ALA A 118 5.23 -13.23 -16.77
N ALA A 119 4.87 -12.83 -15.55
CA ALA A 119 5.71 -12.99 -14.38
C ALA A 119 5.96 -14.47 -14.04
N GLU A 120 4.95 -15.32 -14.18
CA GLU A 120 5.08 -16.77 -14.04
C GLU A 120 6.06 -17.38 -15.03
N ARG A 121 5.89 -17.05 -16.32
CA ARG A 121 6.80 -17.53 -17.38
C ARG A 121 8.24 -17.06 -17.14
N TYR A 122 8.40 -15.82 -16.70
CA TYR A 122 9.71 -15.28 -16.34
C TYR A 122 10.32 -16.05 -15.17
N PHE A 123 9.57 -16.20 -14.07
CA PHE A 123 10.02 -16.93 -12.88
C PHE A 123 10.38 -18.39 -13.21
N GLU A 124 9.54 -19.09 -13.98
CA GLU A 124 9.80 -20.48 -14.31
C GLU A 124 11.01 -20.66 -15.24
N GLY A 125 11.26 -19.67 -16.12
CA GLY A 125 12.44 -19.59 -16.96
C GLY A 125 13.74 -19.19 -16.24
N LEU A 126 13.67 -18.74 -14.97
CA LEU A 126 14.89 -18.41 -14.21
C LEU A 126 15.76 -19.66 -13.99
N PRO A 127 17.10 -19.51 -14.04
CA PRO A 127 18.00 -20.60 -13.65
C PRO A 127 17.78 -20.96 -12.18
N LEU A 128 18.05 -22.22 -11.81
CA LEU A 128 17.86 -22.70 -10.43
C LEU A 128 18.62 -21.85 -9.40
N SER A 129 19.77 -21.29 -9.77
CA SER A 129 20.56 -20.39 -8.91
C SER A 129 19.86 -19.05 -8.62
N ALA A 130 18.96 -18.59 -9.49
CA ALA A 130 18.19 -17.35 -9.31
C ALA A 130 16.78 -17.60 -8.71
N LYS A 131 16.37 -18.87 -8.55
CA LYS A 131 15.14 -19.25 -7.83
C LYS A 131 15.41 -19.26 -6.31
N THR A 132 15.68 -18.09 -5.76
CA THR A 132 15.99 -17.88 -4.34
C THR A 132 14.75 -17.48 -3.53
N SER A 133 14.88 -17.38 -2.21
CA SER A 133 13.74 -17.01 -1.36
C SER A 133 13.16 -15.63 -1.71
N GLU A 134 13.97 -14.71 -2.25
CA GLU A 134 13.49 -13.39 -2.69
C GLU A 134 12.59 -13.49 -3.93
N THR A 135 12.96 -14.29 -4.94
CA THR A 135 12.15 -14.42 -6.16
C THR A 135 10.87 -15.21 -5.92
N TYR A 136 10.91 -16.23 -5.06
CA TYR A 136 9.71 -16.92 -4.58
C TYR A 136 8.78 -15.95 -3.82
N THR A 137 9.33 -15.13 -2.92
CA THR A 137 8.53 -14.16 -2.15
C THR A 137 7.95 -13.07 -3.05
N ALA A 138 8.68 -12.63 -4.07
CA ALA A 138 8.19 -11.64 -5.05
C ALA A 138 7.02 -12.17 -5.88
N LEU A 139 7.10 -13.42 -6.36
CA LEU A 139 5.98 -14.03 -7.09
C LEU A 139 4.77 -14.24 -6.16
N LEU A 140 5.01 -14.66 -4.91
CA LEU A 140 3.97 -14.80 -3.90
C LEU A 140 3.26 -13.46 -3.61
N HIS A 141 4.03 -12.38 -3.48
CA HIS A 141 3.51 -11.01 -3.33
C HIS A 141 2.64 -10.61 -4.53
N CYS A 142 3.04 -10.98 -5.76
CA CYS A 142 2.26 -10.72 -6.96
C CYS A 142 0.93 -11.48 -6.95
N TYR A 143 0.92 -12.76 -6.55
CA TYR A 143 -0.32 -13.52 -6.37
C TYR A 143 -1.21 -12.95 -5.27
N ALA A 144 -0.63 -12.59 -4.13
CA ALA A 144 -1.36 -12.00 -3.02
C ALA A 144 -2.04 -10.68 -3.42
N GLY A 145 -1.30 -9.79 -4.10
CA GLY A 145 -1.83 -8.53 -4.61
C GLY A 145 -2.92 -8.69 -5.67
N ALA A 146 -2.87 -9.75 -6.47
CA ALA A 146 -3.89 -10.11 -7.45
C ALA A 146 -5.04 -10.97 -6.87
N LYS A 147 -4.99 -11.30 -5.58
CA LYS A 147 -5.94 -12.19 -4.88
C LYS A 147 -6.09 -13.57 -5.54
N LEU A 148 -5.03 -14.10 -6.13
CA LEU A 148 -5.02 -15.42 -6.76
C LEU A 148 -4.73 -16.50 -5.73
N THR A 149 -5.72 -16.81 -4.89
CA THR A 149 -5.56 -17.68 -3.71
C THR A 149 -5.02 -19.07 -4.04
N GLU A 150 -5.57 -19.74 -5.04
CA GLU A 150 -5.14 -21.10 -5.41
C GLU A 150 -3.67 -21.13 -5.86
N LYS A 151 -3.25 -20.19 -6.72
CA LYS A 151 -1.86 -20.08 -7.18
C LYS A 151 -0.90 -19.72 -6.04
N ALA A 152 -1.32 -18.85 -5.12
CA ALA A 152 -0.54 -18.51 -3.94
C ALA A 152 -0.36 -19.72 -2.99
N GLU A 153 -1.42 -20.49 -2.77
CA GLU A 153 -1.38 -21.71 -1.96
C GLU A 153 -0.43 -22.76 -2.59
N GLU A 154 -0.51 -22.98 -3.90
CA GLU A 154 0.39 -23.88 -4.62
C GLU A 154 1.86 -23.45 -4.52
N LEU A 155 2.14 -22.16 -4.72
CA LEU A 155 3.50 -21.62 -4.57
C LEU A 155 3.98 -21.73 -3.11
N PHE A 156 3.09 -21.54 -2.15
CA PHE A 156 3.41 -21.67 -0.73
C PHE A 156 3.73 -23.12 -0.36
N GLU A 157 3.06 -24.13 -0.94
CA GLU A 157 3.48 -25.54 -0.80
C GLU A 157 4.92 -25.77 -1.32
N ARG A 158 5.28 -25.16 -2.46
CA ARG A 158 6.66 -25.21 -2.97
C ARG A 158 7.66 -24.56 -2.02
N ILE A 159 7.30 -23.41 -1.43
CA ILE A 159 8.09 -22.72 -0.41
C ILE A 159 8.32 -23.65 0.79
N LYS A 160 7.26 -24.28 1.32
CA LYS A 160 7.31 -25.22 2.44
C LYS A 160 8.13 -26.48 2.14
N GLY A 161 8.09 -26.98 0.91
CA GLY A 161 8.84 -28.15 0.45
C GLY A 161 10.31 -27.87 0.11
N SER A 162 10.68 -26.60 -0.03
CA SER A 162 12.05 -26.22 -0.42
C SER A 162 13.04 -26.27 0.74
N ASN A 163 14.33 -26.37 0.40
CA ASN A 163 15.45 -26.24 1.34
C ASN A 163 15.97 -24.79 1.47
N LEU A 164 15.23 -23.82 0.93
CA LEU A 164 15.61 -22.41 0.98
C LEU A 164 15.27 -21.81 2.36
N SER A 165 16.06 -20.82 2.77
CA SER A 165 15.80 -20.06 4.00
C SER A 165 14.88 -18.88 3.68
N PHE A 166 13.66 -18.92 4.21
CA PHE A 166 12.69 -17.84 4.11
C PHE A 166 12.64 -17.04 5.41
N ASN A 167 12.44 -15.72 5.28
CA ASN A 167 12.14 -14.85 6.41
C ASN A 167 10.61 -14.76 6.62
N ALA A 168 10.18 -13.96 7.60
CA ALA A 168 8.77 -13.76 7.92
C ALA A 168 7.94 -13.19 6.75
N LEU A 169 8.56 -12.53 5.77
CA LEU A 169 7.86 -11.84 4.68
C LEU A 169 6.98 -12.79 3.86
N ALA A 170 7.48 -13.95 3.45
CA ALA A 170 6.70 -14.91 2.66
C ALA A 170 5.44 -15.41 3.40
N TYR A 171 5.54 -15.58 4.72
CA TYR A 171 4.41 -15.97 5.57
C TYR A 171 3.42 -14.81 5.72
N ASN A 172 3.94 -13.60 5.91
CA ASN A 172 3.15 -12.38 6.00
C ASN A 172 2.35 -12.12 4.71
N GLU A 173 2.90 -12.43 3.53
CA GLU A 173 2.17 -12.36 2.25
C GLU A 173 0.97 -13.32 2.25
N MET A 174 1.14 -14.57 2.68
CA MET A 174 0.02 -15.53 2.79
C MET A 174 -1.02 -15.11 3.82
N MET A 175 -0.58 -14.65 4.99
CA MET A 175 -1.49 -14.15 6.04
C MET A 175 -2.29 -12.94 5.54
N THR A 176 -1.63 -12.00 4.85
CA THR A 176 -2.27 -10.83 4.26
C THR A 176 -3.28 -11.21 3.19
N LEU A 177 -2.91 -12.15 2.30
CA LEU A 177 -3.82 -12.69 1.29
C LEU A 177 -5.07 -13.28 1.93
N TYR A 178 -4.92 -14.21 2.88
CA TYR A 178 -6.04 -14.83 3.57
C TYR A 178 -6.96 -13.82 4.25
N MET A 179 -6.39 -12.83 4.95
CA MET A 179 -7.17 -11.74 5.51
C MET A 179 -7.93 -10.95 4.44
N SER A 180 -7.31 -10.67 3.29
CA SER A 180 -7.89 -9.86 2.21
C SER A 180 -9.02 -10.55 1.42
N VAL A 181 -9.09 -11.88 1.50
CA VAL A 181 -10.15 -12.71 0.87
C VAL A 181 -11.13 -13.27 1.90
N GLY A 182 -11.00 -12.90 3.18
CA GLY A 182 -11.92 -13.28 4.25
C GLY A 182 -11.67 -14.66 4.89
N HIS A 183 -10.62 -15.39 4.49
CA HIS A 183 -10.24 -16.69 5.07
C HIS A 183 -9.39 -16.53 6.34
N VAL A 184 -9.85 -15.70 7.27
CA VAL A 184 -9.10 -15.28 8.47
C VAL A 184 -8.69 -16.46 9.36
N GLU A 185 -9.43 -17.56 9.34
CA GLU A 185 -9.13 -18.79 10.07
C GLU A 185 -7.83 -19.47 9.60
N LYS A 186 -7.45 -19.31 8.33
CA LYS A 186 -6.21 -19.90 7.78
C LYS A 186 -4.95 -19.18 8.25
N VAL A 187 -5.06 -17.97 8.81
CA VAL A 187 -3.91 -17.20 9.31
C VAL A 187 -3.17 -17.96 10.43
N ALA A 188 -3.90 -18.63 11.32
CA ALA A 188 -3.30 -19.42 12.39
C ALA A 188 -2.45 -20.59 11.85
N LEU A 189 -2.89 -21.23 10.76
CA LEU A 189 -2.15 -22.32 10.10
C LEU A 189 -0.82 -21.83 9.53
N VAL A 190 -0.79 -20.61 8.99
CA VAL A 190 0.45 -20.00 8.48
C VAL A 190 1.43 -19.69 9.62
N VAL A 191 0.92 -19.23 10.76
CA VAL A 191 1.75 -18.99 11.96
C VAL A 191 2.33 -20.29 12.52
N GLU A 192 1.52 -21.36 12.59
CA GLU A 192 2.00 -22.69 12.99
C GLU A 192 3.12 -23.18 12.07
N GLU A 193 2.97 -23.00 10.76
CA GLU A 193 4.00 -23.33 9.79
C GLU A 193 5.28 -22.48 9.97
N LEU A 194 5.14 -21.17 10.15
CA LEU A 194 6.25 -20.24 10.41
C LEU A 194 7.06 -20.70 11.64
N LYS A 195 6.37 -21.08 12.72
CA LYS A 195 6.99 -21.60 13.94
C LYS A 195 7.62 -22.98 13.72
N ARG A 196 6.96 -23.87 13.00
CA ARG A 196 7.47 -25.21 12.63
C ARG A 196 8.78 -25.10 11.85
N LYS A 197 8.88 -24.10 10.96
CA LYS A 197 10.08 -23.77 10.18
C LYS A 197 11.12 -22.97 10.98
N LYS A 198 10.85 -22.68 12.26
CA LYS A 198 11.73 -21.89 13.16
C LYS A 198 12.06 -20.51 12.62
N VAL A 199 11.14 -19.94 11.84
CA VAL A 199 11.24 -18.55 11.38
C VAL A 199 10.68 -17.67 12.50
N ALA A 200 11.42 -16.66 12.93
CA ALA A 200 10.98 -15.77 13.99
C ALA A 200 9.85 -14.86 13.48
N PRO A 201 8.70 -14.78 14.18
CA PRO A 201 7.67 -13.81 13.84
C PRO A 201 8.21 -12.39 14.00
N ASP A 202 7.92 -11.52 13.04
CA ASP A 202 8.18 -10.09 13.16
C ASP A 202 6.94 -9.35 13.68
N ILE A 203 7.08 -8.05 13.95
CA ILE A 203 5.96 -7.22 14.43
C ILE A 203 4.77 -7.28 13.46
N PHE A 204 5.02 -7.36 12.15
CA PHE A 204 3.94 -7.44 11.17
C PHE A 204 3.21 -8.78 11.22
N THR A 205 3.94 -9.87 11.45
CA THR A 205 3.40 -11.21 11.69
C THR A 205 2.45 -11.19 12.88
N TYR A 206 2.90 -10.66 14.02
CA TYR A 206 2.07 -10.56 15.22
C TYR A 206 0.84 -9.69 14.99
N ASN A 207 0.95 -8.59 14.23
CA ASN A 207 -0.18 -7.72 13.90
C ASN A 207 -1.24 -8.45 13.08
N LEU A 208 -0.83 -9.18 12.03
CA LEU A 208 -1.75 -9.99 11.22
C LEU A 208 -2.40 -11.10 12.05
N TRP A 209 -1.62 -11.74 12.93
CA TRP A 209 -2.13 -12.79 13.79
C TRP A 209 -3.18 -12.28 14.79
N ILE A 210 -2.86 -11.20 15.52
CA ILE A 210 -3.80 -10.54 16.44
C ILE A 210 -5.08 -10.12 15.70
N SER A 211 -4.95 -9.55 14.51
CA SER A 211 -6.10 -9.13 13.67
C SER A 211 -6.99 -10.30 13.27
N SER A 212 -6.40 -11.46 12.96
CA SER A 212 -7.19 -12.65 12.62
C SER A 212 -7.94 -13.21 13.83
N CYS A 213 -7.33 -13.22 15.01
CA CYS A 213 -7.96 -13.65 16.25
C CYS A 213 -9.08 -12.69 16.67
N ALA A 214 -8.87 -11.39 16.47
CA ALA A 214 -9.85 -10.34 16.68
C ALA A 214 -11.10 -10.51 15.80
N ALA A 215 -10.89 -10.68 14.49
CA ALA A 215 -11.97 -10.89 13.52
C ALA A 215 -12.80 -12.15 13.81
N THR A 216 -12.24 -13.10 14.56
CA THR A 216 -12.91 -14.35 14.97
C THR A 216 -13.34 -14.36 16.45
N LEU A 217 -13.31 -13.21 17.13
CA LEU A 217 -13.68 -13.03 18.55
C LEU A 217 -12.89 -13.91 19.55
N LYS A 218 -11.69 -14.37 19.17
CA LYS A 218 -10.83 -15.24 20.01
C LYS A 218 -9.93 -14.42 20.94
N MET A 219 -10.51 -13.67 21.87
CA MET A 219 -9.76 -12.72 22.72
C MET A 219 -8.75 -13.36 23.68
N ASN A 220 -9.02 -14.59 24.13
CA ASN A 220 -8.05 -15.36 24.93
C ASN A 220 -6.77 -15.64 24.14
N GLU A 221 -6.88 -15.85 22.84
CA GLU A 221 -5.75 -16.09 21.96
C GLU A 221 -4.92 -14.82 21.76
N VAL A 222 -5.57 -13.65 21.63
CA VAL A 222 -4.89 -12.35 21.57
C VAL A 222 -4.01 -12.13 22.80
N ARG A 223 -4.50 -12.47 24.00
CA ARG A 223 -3.70 -12.36 25.24
C ARG A 223 -2.47 -13.27 25.20
N ARG A 224 -2.65 -14.53 24.78
CA ARG A 224 -1.55 -15.49 24.63
C ARG A 224 -0.49 -14.98 23.65
N ILE A 225 -0.91 -14.39 22.54
CA ILE A 225 0.00 -13.81 21.54
C ILE A 225 0.79 -12.64 22.14
N LEU A 226 0.16 -11.78 22.96
CA LEU A 226 0.85 -10.66 23.62
C LEU A 226 1.86 -11.13 24.67
N GLU A 227 1.54 -12.18 25.41
CA GLU A 227 2.48 -12.84 26.34
C GLU A 227 3.67 -13.43 25.59
N GLU A 228 3.43 -14.12 24.48
CA GLU A 228 4.47 -14.64 23.59
C GLU A 228 5.34 -13.51 23.04
N MET A 229 4.73 -12.41 22.60
CA MET A 229 5.49 -11.28 22.07
C MET A 229 6.37 -10.64 23.16
N SER A 230 5.89 -10.61 24.42
CA SER A 230 6.62 -10.09 25.58
C SER A 230 7.88 -10.89 25.89
N SER A 231 7.84 -12.22 25.74
CA SER A 231 9.03 -13.06 25.95
C SER A 231 10.09 -12.87 24.87
N HIS A 232 9.69 -12.43 23.67
CA HIS A 232 10.60 -12.18 22.54
C HIS A 232 11.08 -10.71 22.47
N SER A 233 10.40 -9.78 23.15
CA SER A 233 10.61 -8.32 23.03
C SER A 233 11.52 -7.69 24.07
N ALA A 234 12.13 -8.47 24.97
CA ALA A 234 12.86 -7.96 26.15
C ALA A 234 14.01 -6.96 25.82
N SER A 235 14.42 -6.87 24.55
CA SER A 235 15.46 -5.97 24.04
C SER A 235 14.95 -4.85 23.12
N ASN A 236 13.65 -4.79 22.79
CA ASN A 236 13.09 -3.81 21.85
C ASN A 236 12.01 -2.93 22.50
N GLY A 237 12.40 -1.70 22.86
CA GLY A 237 11.52 -0.74 23.55
C GLY A 237 10.23 -0.40 22.79
N ASP A 238 10.23 -0.46 21.45
CA ASP A 238 9.05 -0.17 20.64
C ASP A 238 8.02 -1.32 20.70
N TRP A 239 8.50 -2.55 20.81
CA TRP A 239 7.65 -3.73 20.97
C TRP A 239 6.98 -3.73 22.34
N VAL A 240 7.71 -3.37 23.40
CA VAL A 240 7.15 -3.24 24.76
C VAL A 240 6.05 -2.18 24.81
N ARG A 241 6.22 -1.04 24.13
CA ARG A 241 5.18 0.00 24.01
C ARG A 241 3.94 -0.51 23.29
N TYR A 242 4.13 -1.18 22.16
CA TYR A 242 3.03 -1.76 21.38
C TYR A 242 2.26 -2.84 22.16
N ILE A 243 2.97 -3.72 22.88
CA ILE A 243 2.37 -4.74 23.74
C ILE A 243 1.56 -4.09 24.86
N ASN A 244 2.12 -3.09 25.54
CA ASN A 244 1.44 -2.38 26.62
C ASN A 244 0.18 -1.68 26.12
N LEU A 245 0.24 -0.98 24.98
CA LEU A 245 -0.94 -0.37 24.36
C LEU A 245 -1.99 -1.44 24.04
N THR A 246 -1.61 -2.51 23.32
CA THR A 246 -2.54 -3.57 22.95
C THR A 246 -3.14 -4.25 24.20
N ASN A 247 -2.36 -4.46 25.27
CA ASN A 247 -2.85 -5.00 26.55
C ASN A 247 -3.82 -4.05 27.26
N ILE A 248 -3.53 -2.74 27.32
CA ILE A 248 -4.44 -1.74 27.89
C ILE A 248 -5.76 -1.74 27.12
N TYR A 249 -5.72 -1.84 25.80
CA TYR A 249 -6.92 -1.88 24.98
C TYR A 249 -7.69 -3.22 25.15
N VAL A 250 -7.01 -4.36 25.08
CA VAL A 250 -7.61 -5.69 25.30
C VAL A 250 -8.22 -5.84 26.70
N THR A 251 -7.61 -5.23 27.73
CA THR A 251 -8.14 -5.24 29.11
C THR A 251 -9.27 -4.23 29.32
N THR A 252 -9.19 -3.02 28.75
CA THR A 252 -10.27 -2.02 28.82
C THR A 252 -11.47 -2.34 27.92
N GLY A 253 -11.35 -3.29 27.00
CA GLY A 253 -12.49 -3.91 26.30
C GLY A 253 -13.28 -4.90 27.15
N HIS A 254 -12.70 -5.37 28.26
CA HIS A 254 -13.35 -6.26 29.25
C HIS A 254 -13.75 -5.54 30.55
N LEU A 255 -13.17 -4.37 30.83
CA LEU A 255 -13.48 -3.54 32.00
C LEU A 255 -14.17 -2.27 31.53
N GLU A 256 -15.51 -2.30 31.47
CA GLU A 256 -16.28 -1.07 31.65
C GLU A 256 -15.79 -0.43 32.98
N ASN A 257 -15.29 0.83 32.92
CA ASN A 257 -14.98 1.74 34.03
C ASN A 257 -13.60 1.85 34.71
N ALA A 258 -12.45 1.45 34.14
CA ALA A 258 -11.15 1.74 34.78
C ALA A 258 -10.14 2.55 33.93
N GLU A 259 -10.21 3.86 34.15
CA GLU A 259 -9.15 4.90 34.17
C GLU A 259 -8.35 5.30 32.91
N SER A 260 -8.64 6.53 32.48
CA SER A 260 -8.12 7.33 31.37
C SER A 260 -6.68 7.86 31.52
N ASN A 261 -5.92 7.49 32.56
CA ASN A 261 -4.62 8.12 32.85
C ASN A 261 -3.40 7.39 32.25
N ALA A 262 -3.48 6.09 31.97
CA ALA A 262 -2.36 5.34 31.38
C ALA A 262 -2.14 5.66 29.89
N LEU A 263 -3.21 6.08 29.18
CA LEU A 263 -3.16 6.45 27.77
C LEU A 263 -2.34 7.73 27.53
N ALA A 264 -2.55 8.74 28.37
CA ALA A 264 -2.03 10.09 28.19
C ALA A 264 -0.50 10.22 28.37
N GLU A 265 0.11 9.29 29.12
CA GLU A 265 1.56 9.26 29.34
C GLU A 265 2.30 8.52 28.20
N ALA A 266 1.66 7.52 27.57
CA ALA A 266 2.22 6.78 26.43
C ALA A 266 2.15 7.56 25.11
N GLU A 267 1.24 8.53 25.00
CA GLU A 267 0.96 9.31 23.78
C GLU A 267 2.02 10.37 23.43
N LYS A 268 2.94 10.71 24.35
CA LYS A 268 3.90 11.83 24.16
C LYS A 268 5.08 11.52 23.22
N GLY A 269 5.14 10.32 22.61
CA GLY A 269 6.30 9.87 21.82
C GLY A 269 6.00 9.26 20.44
N ILE A 270 4.79 9.45 19.89
CA ILE A 270 4.29 8.68 18.74
C ILE A 270 4.90 9.12 17.39
N THR A 271 5.52 8.18 16.69
CA THR A 271 6.10 8.19 15.34
C THR A 271 5.18 7.51 14.30
N GLN A 272 5.51 7.62 13.01
CA GLN A 272 4.73 7.08 11.87
C GLN A 272 4.47 5.57 11.95
N ARG A 273 5.29 4.82 12.70
CA ARG A 273 5.14 3.37 12.91
C ARG A 273 3.99 3.03 13.87
N GLU A 274 3.68 3.94 14.81
CA GLU A 274 2.59 3.80 15.78
C GLU A 274 1.21 4.20 15.20
N TRP A 275 1.15 4.80 14.01
CA TRP A 275 -0.11 5.07 13.30
C TRP A 275 -0.70 3.82 12.66
N ILE A 276 0.18 2.91 12.26
CA ILE A 276 -0.18 1.56 11.83
C ILE A 276 -0.89 0.83 12.99
N THR A 277 -0.57 1.16 14.25
CA THR A 277 -1.22 0.64 15.46
C THR A 277 -2.66 1.13 15.61
N TYR A 278 -2.97 2.39 15.33
CA TYR A 278 -4.35 2.90 15.43
C TYR A 278 -5.27 2.30 14.38
N ASP A 279 -4.81 2.21 13.12
CA ASP A 279 -5.56 1.54 12.06
C ASP A 279 -5.88 0.09 12.48
N LEU A 280 -4.91 -0.60 13.07
CA LEU A 280 -5.06 -1.97 13.56
C LEU A 280 -6.07 -2.09 14.70
N LEU A 281 -6.01 -1.19 15.68
CA LEU A 281 -6.95 -1.16 16.82
C LEU A 281 -8.38 -0.83 16.36
N ILE A 282 -8.53 0.08 15.40
CA ILE A 282 -9.82 0.43 14.78
C ILE A 282 -10.41 -0.78 14.04
N ILE A 283 -9.59 -1.53 13.31
CA ILE A 283 -10.01 -2.77 12.63
C ILE A 283 -10.34 -3.87 13.66
N LEU A 284 -9.53 -4.02 14.71
CA LEU A 284 -9.74 -4.94 15.83
C LEU A 284 -11.11 -4.70 16.49
N TYR A 285 -11.41 -3.48 16.93
CA TYR A 285 -12.67 -3.20 17.62
C TYR A 285 -13.88 -3.21 16.69
N ALA A 286 -13.70 -2.95 15.40
CA ALA A 286 -14.74 -3.18 14.41
C ALA A 286 -15.08 -4.68 14.27
N GLY A 287 -14.06 -5.55 14.31
CA GLY A 287 -14.28 -6.99 14.41
C GLY A 287 -15.01 -7.41 15.69
N LEU A 288 -14.75 -6.71 16.81
CA LEU A 288 -15.35 -6.99 18.13
C LEU A 288 -16.75 -6.38 18.34
N GLY A 289 -17.28 -5.60 17.39
CA GLY A 289 -18.58 -4.94 17.58
C GLY A 289 -18.56 -3.75 18.54
N ASN A 290 -17.38 -3.31 19.01
CA ASN A 290 -17.27 -2.34 20.10
C ASN A 290 -17.13 -0.91 19.58
N LYS A 291 -18.27 -0.27 19.33
CA LYS A 291 -18.37 1.12 18.84
C LYS A 291 -17.71 2.12 19.78
N ASP A 292 -17.95 2.02 21.08
CA ASP A 292 -17.47 3.03 22.05
C ASP A 292 -15.94 3.14 22.06
N LYS A 293 -15.25 2.02 21.85
CA LYS A 293 -13.78 2.00 21.74
C LYS A 293 -13.29 2.58 20.44
N ILE A 294 -14.00 2.34 19.33
CA ILE A 294 -13.73 2.99 18.05
C ILE A 294 -13.89 4.51 18.18
N ASP A 295 -14.95 4.98 18.85
CA ASP A 295 -15.20 6.40 19.12
C ASP A 295 -14.08 7.02 19.97
N GLN A 296 -13.63 6.32 21.02
CA GLN A 296 -12.51 6.76 21.88
C GLN A 296 -11.20 6.87 21.08
N ILE A 297 -10.88 5.87 20.27
CA ILE A 297 -9.67 5.87 19.44
C ILE A 297 -9.73 6.99 18.41
N TRP A 298 -10.87 7.15 17.71
CA TRP A 298 -11.04 8.22 16.74
C TRP A 298 -10.90 9.60 17.38
N LYS A 299 -11.49 9.79 18.56
CA LYS A 299 -11.35 11.04 19.31
C LYS A 299 -9.89 11.30 19.71
N SER A 300 -9.16 10.31 20.21
CA SER A 300 -7.73 10.44 20.53
C SER A 300 -6.91 10.83 19.29
N LEU A 301 -7.13 10.13 18.16
CA LEU A 301 -6.46 10.39 16.89
C LEU A 301 -6.59 11.86 16.44
N ARG A 302 -7.79 12.44 16.57
CA ARG A 302 -8.05 13.86 16.23
C ARG A 302 -7.44 14.87 17.21
N MET A 303 -7.21 14.48 18.46
CA MET A 303 -6.61 15.36 19.47
C MET A 303 -5.09 15.44 19.34
N THR A 304 -4.48 14.58 18.53
CA THR A 304 -3.06 14.66 18.21
C THR A 304 -2.75 15.90 17.37
N LYS A 305 -1.56 16.50 17.54
CA LYS A 305 -1.11 17.67 16.76
C LYS A 305 -0.77 17.35 15.30
N HIS A 306 -0.90 16.08 14.91
CA HIS A 306 -0.45 15.61 13.62
C HIS A 306 -1.58 15.62 12.58
N LYS A 307 -1.19 15.85 11.33
CA LYS A 307 -2.10 15.95 10.20
C LYS A 307 -2.58 14.57 9.78
N MET A 308 -3.88 14.32 9.86
CA MET A 308 -4.51 13.06 9.42
C MET A 308 -4.36 12.89 7.90
N VAL A 309 -4.19 11.63 7.47
CA VAL A 309 -4.11 11.28 6.04
C VAL A 309 -5.33 10.47 5.59
N SER A 310 -5.61 10.46 4.28
CA SER A 310 -6.75 9.75 3.66
C SER A 310 -6.91 8.31 4.15
N ARG A 311 -5.79 7.61 4.36
CA ARG A 311 -5.79 6.23 4.88
C ARG A 311 -6.50 6.09 6.24
N ASN A 312 -6.33 7.05 7.15
CA ASN A 312 -6.95 6.99 8.48
C ASN A 312 -8.47 7.15 8.40
N TYR A 313 -8.94 8.05 7.53
CA TYR A 313 -10.37 8.24 7.25
C TYR A 313 -10.99 6.99 6.62
N ILE A 314 -10.30 6.37 5.66
CA ILE A 314 -10.76 5.11 5.04
C ILE A 314 -10.87 4.00 6.08
N CYS A 315 -9.89 3.88 6.98
CA CYS A 315 -9.88 2.87 8.03
C CYS A 315 -11.09 3.02 8.97
N ILE A 316 -11.29 4.21 9.55
CA ILE A 316 -12.41 4.44 10.47
C ILE A 316 -13.78 4.35 9.76
N LEU A 317 -13.88 4.81 8.51
CA LEU A 317 -15.09 4.67 7.68
C LEU A 317 -15.43 3.20 7.48
N SER A 318 -14.44 2.40 7.08
CA SER A 318 -14.62 0.96 6.86
C SER A 318 -15.06 0.26 8.14
N SER A 319 -14.53 0.66 9.30
CA SER A 319 -14.91 0.11 10.59
C SER A 319 -16.36 0.43 10.99
N TYR A 320 -16.81 1.68 10.89
CA TYR A 320 -18.21 1.99 11.19
C TYR A 320 -19.19 1.37 10.18
N LEU A 321 -18.80 1.28 8.90
CA LEU A 321 -19.59 0.57 7.88
C LEU A 321 -19.71 -0.92 8.21
N MET A 322 -18.62 -1.56 8.62
CA MET A 322 -18.62 -2.95 9.07
C MET A 322 -19.58 -3.17 10.25
N LEU A 323 -19.77 -2.18 11.11
CA LEU A 323 -20.70 -2.24 12.25
C LEU A 323 -22.15 -1.82 11.91
N GLY A 324 -22.41 -1.29 10.70
CA GLY A 324 -23.73 -0.78 10.32
C GLY A 324 -24.06 0.60 10.92
N HIS A 325 -23.06 1.32 11.43
CA HIS A 325 -23.22 2.62 12.07
C HIS A 325 -23.18 3.77 11.05
N LEU A 326 -24.23 3.90 10.24
CA LEU A 326 -24.30 4.85 9.11
C LEU A 326 -24.27 6.33 9.51
N ASN A 327 -24.68 6.66 10.74
CA ASN A 327 -24.65 8.04 11.22
C ASN A 327 -23.20 8.49 11.44
N GLU A 328 -22.39 7.65 12.06
CA GLU A 328 -20.97 7.88 12.28
C GLU A 328 -20.22 7.93 10.95
N VAL A 329 -20.55 7.02 10.00
CA VAL A 329 -20.01 7.07 8.63
C VAL A 329 -20.28 8.43 7.98
N ARG A 330 -21.50 8.97 8.14
CA ARG A 330 -21.87 10.30 7.64
C ARG A 330 -20.97 11.39 8.22
N GLU A 331 -20.76 11.35 9.53
CA GLU A 331 -19.92 12.32 10.23
C GLU A 331 -18.45 12.24 9.79
N ILE A 332 -17.91 11.05 9.58
CA ILE A 332 -16.53 10.91 9.10
C ILE A 332 -16.38 11.46 7.68
N VAL A 333 -17.33 11.21 6.78
CA VAL A 333 -17.31 11.78 5.41
C VAL A 333 -17.29 13.32 5.48
N ASP A 334 -18.10 13.91 6.35
CA ASP A 334 -18.12 15.37 6.54
C ASP A 334 -16.79 15.88 7.10
N GLN A 335 -16.21 15.17 8.09
CA GLN A 335 -14.92 15.52 8.68
C GLN A 335 -13.77 15.43 7.67
N TRP A 336 -13.79 14.44 6.77
CA TRP A 336 -12.79 14.30 5.72
C TRP A 336 -12.91 15.41 4.68
N LYS A 337 -14.13 15.74 4.25
CA LYS A 337 -14.38 16.87 3.33
C LYS A 337 -13.91 18.22 3.88
N GLN A 338 -14.05 18.42 5.17
CA GLN A 338 -13.66 19.64 5.87
C GLN A 338 -12.17 19.65 6.27
N SER A 339 -11.45 18.56 6.00
CA SER A 339 -10.04 18.44 6.34
C SER A 339 -9.20 19.40 5.49
N THR A 340 -8.26 20.09 6.14
CA THR A 340 -7.26 20.95 5.48
C THR A 340 -5.97 20.19 5.15
N THR A 341 -5.88 18.91 5.55
CA THR A 341 -4.65 18.12 5.46
C THR A 341 -4.65 17.15 4.30
N THR A 342 -5.82 16.65 3.90
CA THR A 342 -5.97 15.74 2.77
C THR A 342 -7.28 15.97 2.06
N ASP A 343 -7.21 15.99 0.74
CA ASP A 343 -8.39 16.05 -0.11
C ASP A 343 -9.27 14.82 0.08
N PHE A 344 -10.57 15.02 -0.10
CA PHE A 344 -11.56 13.95 -0.08
C PHE A 344 -11.39 13.04 -1.30
N ASP A 345 -11.07 11.77 -1.08
CA ASP A 345 -10.80 10.80 -2.14
C ASP A 345 -12.06 9.99 -2.48
N VAL A 346 -12.82 10.45 -3.48
CA VAL A 346 -14.02 9.77 -4.00
C VAL A 346 -13.68 8.38 -4.58
N SER A 347 -12.49 8.20 -5.16
CA SER A 347 -12.04 6.92 -5.70
C SER A 347 -11.77 5.90 -4.61
N ALA A 348 -11.27 6.32 -3.45
CA ALA A 348 -11.17 5.46 -2.27
C ALA A 348 -12.53 4.97 -1.79
N CYS A 349 -13.54 5.84 -1.75
CA CYS A 349 -14.91 5.44 -1.40
C CYS A 349 -15.51 4.46 -2.42
N SER A 350 -15.22 4.65 -3.71
CA SER A 350 -15.61 3.72 -4.78
C SER A 350 -15.00 2.32 -4.56
N ARG A 351 -13.69 2.27 -4.30
CA ARG A 351 -12.97 1.03 -4.00
C ARG A 351 -13.50 0.34 -2.74
N LEU A 352 -13.93 1.12 -1.74
CA LEU A 352 -14.53 0.59 -0.51
C LEU A 352 -15.90 -0.03 -0.78
N LEU A 353 -16.73 0.59 -1.62
CA LEU A 353 -18.00 0.00 -2.07
C LEU A 353 -17.77 -1.34 -2.76
N ASP A 354 -16.86 -1.37 -3.74
CA ASP A 354 -16.53 -2.58 -4.48
C ASP A 354 -16.00 -3.67 -3.54
N ALA A 355 -15.16 -3.30 -2.56
CA ALA A 355 -14.65 -4.24 -1.57
C ALA A 355 -15.77 -4.87 -0.73
N PHE A 356 -16.77 -4.09 -0.27
CA PHE A 356 -17.88 -4.61 0.52
C PHE A 356 -18.81 -5.51 -0.31
N VAL A 357 -19.06 -5.17 -1.58
CA VAL A 357 -19.81 -6.03 -2.51
C VAL A 357 -19.09 -7.37 -2.71
N ASN A 358 -17.78 -7.31 -2.96
CA ASN A 358 -16.96 -8.50 -3.21
C ASN A 358 -16.84 -9.44 -2.01
N VAL A 359 -16.99 -8.94 -0.78
CA VAL A 359 -16.95 -9.73 0.47
C VAL A 359 -18.36 -10.19 0.89
N GLY A 360 -19.38 -9.98 0.05
CA GLY A 360 -20.75 -10.44 0.31
C GLY A 360 -21.54 -9.54 1.27
N LEU A 361 -21.04 -8.33 1.56
CA LEU A 361 -21.71 -7.32 2.39
C LEU A 361 -22.45 -6.27 1.52
N ALA A 362 -23.18 -6.74 0.51
CA ALA A 362 -23.83 -5.89 -0.49
C ALA A 362 -24.84 -4.91 0.11
N GLU A 363 -25.56 -5.29 1.17
CA GLU A 363 -26.53 -4.41 1.86
C GLU A 363 -25.84 -3.16 2.45
N LYS A 364 -24.72 -3.36 3.15
CA LYS A 364 -23.89 -2.28 3.71
C LYS A 364 -23.27 -1.39 2.62
N ALA A 365 -22.88 -1.99 1.49
CA ALA A 365 -22.41 -1.24 0.34
C ALA A 365 -23.51 -0.38 -0.28
N CYS A 366 -24.72 -0.90 -0.44
CA CYS A 366 -25.87 -0.14 -0.94
C CYS A 366 -26.22 1.04 -0.02
N ASP A 367 -26.22 0.83 1.29
CA ASP A 367 -26.44 1.90 2.25
C ASP A 367 -25.36 2.98 2.20
N PHE A 368 -24.09 2.58 2.07
CA PHE A 368 -22.99 3.52 1.91
C PHE A 368 -23.09 4.30 0.58
N HIS A 369 -23.47 3.63 -0.50
CA HIS A 369 -23.66 4.27 -1.80
C HIS A 369 -24.76 5.33 -1.74
N ARG A 370 -25.90 5.01 -1.12
CA ARG A 370 -26.99 5.96 -0.90
C ARG A 370 -26.54 7.17 -0.09
N LEU A 371 -25.76 6.95 0.97
CA LEU A 371 -25.18 8.02 1.78
C LEU A 371 -24.24 8.92 0.96
N LEU A 372 -23.42 8.35 0.09
CA LEU A 372 -22.52 9.12 -0.78
C LEU A 372 -23.29 9.97 -1.80
N VAL A 373 -24.37 9.43 -2.39
CA VAL A 373 -25.27 10.17 -3.28
C VAL A 373 -25.93 11.33 -2.54
N GLU A 374 -26.47 11.11 -1.33
CA GLU A 374 -27.03 12.18 -0.47
C GLU A 374 -26.01 13.28 -0.16
N LYS A 375 -24.72 12.95 -0.10
CA LYS A 375 -23.62 13.88 0.19
C LYS A 375 -23.01 14.52 -1.06
N ASN A 376 -23.59 14.32 -2.25
CA ASN A 376 -23.04 14.76 -3.54
C ASN A 376 -21.59 14.26 -3.78
N CYS A 377 -21.28 13.06 -3.28
CA CYS A 377 -20.00 12.37 -3.44
C CYS A 377 -20.16 11.22 -4.42
N GLU A 378 -20.55 11.47 -5.67
CA GLU A 378 -20.81 10.37 -6.59
C GLU A 378 -19.51 9.64 -6.97
N PRO A 379 -19.36 8.35 -6.62
CA PRO A 379 -18.39 7.51 -7.29
C PRO A 379 -18.88 7.30 -8.74
N THR A 380 -18.08 7.69 -9.73
CA THR A 380 -18.41 7.49 -11.15
C THR A 380 -18.65 6.01 -11.44
N SER A 381 -19.94 5.65 -11.50
CA SER A 381 -20.59 4.43 -12.01
C SER A 381 -19.91 3.08 -11.77
N LEU A 382 -20.59 2.23 -10.98
CA LEU A 382 -20.70 0.79 -11.23
C LEU A 382 -21.34 0.59 -12.61
N SER A 383 -20.53 0.52 -13.67
CA SER A 383 -20.98 0.16 -15.00
C SER A 383 -21.00 -1.37 -15.15
N LYS A 384 -22.22 -1.92 -15.05
CA LYS A 384 -22.72 -3.23 -15.52
C LYS A 384 -22.10 -4.52 -14.98
#